data_AF-A0A316GBA5-F1
#
_entry.id   AF-A0A316GBA5-F1
#
_cell.length_a   1.000
_cell.length_b   1.000
_cell.length_c   1.000
_cell.angle_alpha   90.00
_cell.angle_beta   90.00
_cell.angle_gamma   90.00
#
_symmetry.space_group_name_H-M   'P 1'
#
loop_
_entity.id
_entity.type
_entity.pdbx_description
1 polymer ?
#
loop_
_entity_poly.entity_id
_entity_poly.type
_entity_poly.pdbx_seq_one_letter_code
_entity_poly.pdbx_strand_id
1 'polypeptide(L)'
;MMGASRHNEGKLHLGYVYAADTSLETHKILAEGTLRFLDTLERLTGCPRDRFTVSDAFTYVVPDDSARTPDDIWAYFNSVDDTVAELCDQMGLSPYERARVATKEYYRTHYGDCVQTAYHTPEIAVDPGRVSDIVAAAVYAHPLITFLGARTVMDVRRVGASGYRIRLSDQTEITQLDAAAVINALWEDRLRIDEMVGLGSPFVWSQRWKATVTIEVPPESITLPSTTALVGPYGDFVLYGKARVYISWYPACRLSMSTTASPDQVRAIVDAANHDDIRVRSLRNLSRLIPGVSDLLAYKNNTTVGGGFIMAVGESDIDDRKSGLHERHQIGVEHHDTWVSLSTGKFCTAPMFAVRAARGLKGVLT
;
A
#
# COMPACT_ATOMS: atom_id res chain seq x y z
N MET A 1 4.64 -13.72 -8.55
CA MET A 1 4.77 -12.25 -8.55
C MET A 1 5.24 -11.80 -7.17
N MET A 2 6.44 -11.22 -7.12
CA MET A 2 6.94 -10.48 -5.96
C MET A 2 6.56 -9.02 -6.17
N GLY A 3 6.09 -8.33 -5.13
CA GLY A 3 5.67 -6.94 -5.28
C GLY A 3 4.67 -6.52 -4.22
N ALA A 4 4.89 -5.34 -3.64
CA ALA A 4 4.07 -4.83 -2.55
C ALA A 4 2.60 -4.67 -2.98
N SER A 5 2.31 -4.40 -4.25
CA SER A 5 0.93 -4.25 -4.77
C SER A 5 0.04 -5.49 -4.60
N ARG A 6 0.61 -6.71 -4.60
CA ARG A 6 -0.13 -7.96 -4.33
C ARG A 6 -0.04 -8.40 -2.87
N HIS A 7 1.03 -7.99 -2.20
CA HIS A 7 1.38 -8.39 -0.84
C HIS A 7 1.35 -7.18 0.09
N ASN A 8 0.16 -6.66 0.35
CA ASN A 8 -0.14 -5.59 1.31
C ASN A 8 -1.52 -5.79 1.95
N GLU A 9 -1.89 -4.90 2.87
CA GLU A 9 -3.16 -4.92 3.59
C GLU A 9 -4.38 -4.49 2.76
N GLY A 10 -4.20 -3.96 1.55
CA GLY A 10 -5.26 -3.55 0.65
C GLY A 10 -6.13 -2.40 1.15
N LYS A 11 -5.70 -1.71 2.21
CA LYS A 11 -6.51 -0.72 2.90
C LYS A 11 -6.79 0.50 2.03
N LEU A 12 -8.05 0.87 1.98
CA LEU A 12 -8.52 2.11 1.37
C LEU A 12 -8.44 3.22 2.42
N HIS A 13 -7.25 3.80 2.54
CA HIS A 13 -6.97 4.83 3.54
C HIS A 13 -7.73 6.13 3.25
N LEU A 14 -8.57 6.57 4.18
CA LEU A 14 -9.09 7.92 4.30
C LEU A 14 -8.13 8.82 5.08
N GLY A 15 -7.23 8.23 5.87
CA GLY A 15 -6.09 8.93 6.47
C GLY A 15 -5.94 8.77 7.98
N TYR A 16 -6.87 8.10 8.66
CA TYR A 16 -6.87 7.95 10.11
C TYR A 16 -5.56 7.39 10.69
N VAL A 17 -4.87 6.52 9.97
CA VAL A 17 -3.59 5.93 10.42
C VAL A 17 -2.45 6.96 10.54
N TYR A 18 -2.57 8.14 9.95
CA TYR A 18 -1.53 9.18 9.91
C TYR A 18 -1.67 10.25 10.99
N ALA A 19 -2.17 9.89 12.18
CA ALA A 19 -2.29 10.83 13.31
C ALA A 19 -0.95 11.44 13.79
N ALA A 20 0.19 11.00 13.25
CA ALA A 20 1.48 11.65 13.46
C ALA A 20 1.80 12.76 12.45
N ASP A 21 1.10 12.83 11.31
CA ASP A 21 1.27 13.85 10.28
C ASP A 21 0.71 15.19 10.76
N THR A 22 1.58 16.18 10.92
CA THR A 22 1.19 17.54 11.32
C THR A 22 0.77 18.43 10.14
N SER A 23 1.04 18.02 8.90
CA SER A 23 0.75 18.81 7.69
C SER A 23 -0.73 18.78 7.29
N LEU A 24 -1.44 17.71 7.64
CA LEU A 24 -2.81 17.43 7.19
C LEU A 24 -2.97 17.28 5.66
N GLU A 25 -1.86 17.20 4.93
CA GLU A 25 -1.88 17.02 3.48
C GLU A 25 -1.94 15.54 3.07
N THR A 26 -1.42 14.64 3.92
CA THR A 26 -1.42 13.20 3.62
C THR A 26 -2.83 12.64 3.53
N HIS A 27 -3.71 12.96 4.48
CA HIS A 27 -5.05 12.37 4.46
C HIS A 27 -5.88 12.89 3.29
N LYS A 28 -5.69 14.14 2.83
CA LYS A 28 -6.36 14.68 1.63
C LYS A 28 -6.11 13.82 0.40
N ILE A 29 -4.84 13.56 0.08
CA ILE A 29 -4.48 12.78 -1.12
C ILE A 29 -4.91 11.32 -1.02
N LEU A 30 -4.87 10.74 0.19
CA LEU A 30 -5.30 9.36 0.42
C LEU A 30 -6.82 9.22 0.32
N ALA A 31 -7.57 10.11 0.96
CA ALA A 31 -9.02 10.17 0.86
C ALA A 31 -9.47 10.35 -0.59
N GLU A 32 -8.84 11.26 -1.35
CA GLU A 32 -9.16 11.44 -2.77
C GLU A 32 -8.95 10.15 -3.58
N GLY A 33 -7.84 9.44 -3.34
CA GLY A 33 -7.57 8.15 -3.97
C GLY A 33 -8.60 7.08 -3.60
N THR A 34 -8.89 6.95 -2.31
CA THR A 34 -9.83 5.99 -1.74
C THR A 34 -11.25 6.18 -2.27
N LEU A 35 -11.77 7.40 -2.24
CA LEU A 35 -13.13 7.72 -2.68
C LEU A 35 -13.35 7.39 -4.18
N ARG A 36 -12.28 7.35 -4.97
CA ARG A 36 -12.32 7.03 -6.41
C ARG A 36 -11.88 5.60 -6.73
N PHE A 37 -11.42 4.83 -5.75
CA PHE A 37 -10.64 3.62 -5.98
C PHE A 37 -11.43 2.57 -6.78
N LEU A 38 -12.55 2.10 -6.22
CA LEU A 38 -13.37 1.04 -6.81
C LEU A 38 -14.03 1.52 -8.11
N ASP A 39 -14.52 2.75 -8.14
CA ASP A 39 -15.05 3.41 -9.34
C ASP A 39 -14.08 3.41 -10.50
N THR A 40 -12.83 3.77 -10.22
CA THR A 40 -11.80 3.84 -11.23
C THR A 40 -11.43 2.45 -11.72
N LEU A 41 -11.32 1.46 -10.82
CA LEU A 41 -11.05 0.08 -11.22
C LEU A 41 -12.19 -0.53 -12.04
N GLU A 42 -13.44 -0.33 -11.63
CA GLU A 42 -14.61 -0.78 -12.39
C GLU A 42 -14.61 -0.20 -13.81
N ARG A 43 -14.41 1.12 -13.93
CA ARG A 43 -14.32 1.79 -15.23
C ARG A 43 -13.15 1.28 -16.09
N LEU A 44 -11.98 1.03 -15.50
CA LEU A 44 -10.78 0.62 -16.24
C LEU A 44 -10.77 -0.86 -16.63
N THR A 45 -11.41 -1.71 -15.82
CA THR A 45 -11.36 -3.18 -16.00
C THR A 45 -12.66 -3.76 -16.52
N GLY A 46 -13.76 -3.00 -16.47
CA GLY A 46 -15.11 -3.49 -16.74
C GLY A 46 -15.64 -4.46 -15.66
N CYS A 47 -14.90 -4.67 -14.57
CA CYS A 47 -15.29 -5.57 -13.49
C CYS A 47 -16.19 -4.84 -12.49
N PRO A 48 -17.43 -5.31 -12.27
CA PRO A 48 -18.35 -4.68 -11.32
C PRO A 48 -17.79 -4.65 -9.89
N ARG A 49 -18.16 -3.64 -9.11
CA ARG A 49 -17.60 -3.43 -7.76
C ARG A 49 -17.82 -4.60 -6.80
N ASP A 50 -18.92 -5.31 -6.92
CA ASP A 50 -19.27 -6.46 -6.06
C ASP A 50 -18.36 -7.69 -6.28
N ARG A 51 -17.53 -7.68 -7.31
CA ARG A 51 -16.54 -8.74 -7.61
C ARG A 51 -15.21 -8.55 -6.89
N PHE A 52 -15.01 -7.40 -6.25
CA PHE A 52 -13.87 -7.17 -5.37
C PHE A 52 -14.18 -7.71 -3.98
N THR A 53 -13.36 -8.63 -3.49
CA THR A 53 -13.47 -9.10 -2.11
C THR A 53 -13.02 -7.98 -1.18
N VAL A 54 -13.86 -7.62 -0.22
CA VAL A 54 -13.57 -6.58 0.78
C VAL A 54 -13.52 -7.15 2.19
N SER A 55 -12.92 -6.39 3.09
CA SER A 55 -13.03 -6.59 4.53
C SER A 55 -14.26 -5.88 5.09
N ASP A 56 -14.63 -6.25 6.31
CA ASP A 56 -15.45 -5.37 7.15
C ASP A 56 -14.67 -4.09 7.51
N ALA A 57 -15.39 -3.09 8.01
CA ALA A 57 -14.84 -1.81 8.42
C ALA A 57 -13.81 -1.97 9.56
N PHE A 58 -12.77 -1.14 9.53
CA PHE A 58 -11.65 -1.24 10.47
C PHE A 58 -12.00 -0.68 11.84
N THR A 59 -11.53 -1.40 12.86
CA THR A 59 -11.36 -0.87 14.21
C THR A 59 -9.90 -0.47 14.44
N TYR A 60 -9.69 0.78 14.78
CA TYR A 60 -8.38 1.32 15.10
C TYR A 60 -8.17 1.27 16.61
N VAL A 61 -7.08 0.66 17.07
CA VAL A 61 -6.77 0.52 18.51
C VAL A 61 -5.59 1.40 18.89
N VAL A 62 -5.61 1.94 20.12
CA VAL A 62 -4.52 2.74 20.69
C VAL A 62 -3.84 1.93 21.80
N PRO A 63 -2.64 1.37 21.54
CA PRO A 63 -1.88 0.67 22.57
C PRO A 63 -1.36 1.62 23.67
N ASP A 64 -1.04 1.08 24.84
CA ASP A 64 -0.47 1.83 25.99
C ASP A 64 0.82 2.57 25.66
N ASP A 65 1.62 2.01 24.75
CA ASP A 65 2.90 2.55 24.30
C ASP A 65 2.81 3.36 23.00
N SER A 66 1.59 3.73 22.56
CA SER A 66 1.39 4.56 21.38
C SER A 66 2.09 5.92 21.55
N ALA A 67 2.71 6.43 20.48
CA ALA A 67 3.42 7.69 20.54
C ALA A 67 2.50 8.93 20.65
N ARG A 68 1.19 8.74 20.51
CA ARG A 68 0.15 9.78 20.65
C ARG A 68 -0.90 9.33 21.65
N THR A 69 -1.47 10.29 22.37
CA THR A 69 -2.54 10.00 23.33
C THR A 69 -3.85 9.70 22.61
N PRO A 70 -4.80 8.99 23.26
CA PRO A 70 -6.16 8.84 22.74
C PRO A 70 -6.81 10.16 22.32
N ASP A 71 -6.66 11.21 23.11
CA ASP A 71 -7.27 12.53 22.85
C ASP A 71 -6.66 13.19 21.60
N ASP A 72 -5.33 13.13 21.44
CA ASP A 72 -4.65 13.66 20.25
C ASP A 72 -5.13 12.95 18.97
N ILE A 73 -5.24 11.62 19.05
CA ILE A 73 -5.71 10.78 17.94
C ILE A 73 -7.17 11.11 17.60
N TRP A 74 -8.03 11.27 18.61
CA TRP A 74 -9.43 11.59 18.38
C TRP A 74 -9.62 12.98 17.77
N ALA A 75 -8.85 13.98 18.23
CA ALA A 75 -8.83 15.29 17.61
C ALA A 75 -8.41 15.22 16.13
N TYR A 76 -7.39 14.42 15.81
CA TYR A 76 -6.97 14.19 14.42
C TYR A 76 -8.06 13.51 13.59
N PHE A 77 -8.76 12.51 14.14
CA PHE A 77 -9.83 11.79 13.45
C PHE A 77 -10.97 12.73 13.03
N ASN A 78 -11.32 13.70 13.88
CA ASN A 78 -12.32 14.71 13.53
C ASN A 78 -11.89 15.57 12.32
N SER A 79 -10.60 15.95 12.24
CA SER A 79 -10.07 16.68 11.09
C SER A 79 -10.10 15.85 9.80
N VAL A 80 -9.82 14.54 9.91
CA VAL A 80 -9.94 13.61 8.77
C VAL A 80 -11.39 13.51 8.32
N ASP A 81 -12.33 13.32 9.24
CA ASP A 81 -13.76 13.25 8.92
C ASP A 81 -14.25 14.51 8.20
N ASP A 82 -13.87 15.70 8.67
CA ASP A 82 -14.26 16.97 8.06
C ASP A 82 -13.71 17.07 6.63
N THR A 83 -12.45 16.67 6.43
CA THR A 83 -11.83 16.65 5.08
C THR A 83 -12.53 15.66 4.16
N VAL A 84 -12.88 14.47 4.66
CA VAL A 84 -13.58 13.45 3.86
C VAL A 84 -14.98 13.93 3.48
N ALA A 85 -15.69 14.60 4.39
CA ALA A 85 -17.00 15.19 4.11
C ALA A 85 -16.92 16.25 3.00
N GLU A 86 -15.97 17.19 3.10
CA GLU A 86 -15.73 18.20 2.06
C GLU A 86 -15.41 17.57 0.70
N LEU A 87 -14.57 16.53 0.66
CA LEU A 87 -14.25 15.82 -0.58
C LEU A 87 -15.47 15.09 -1.15
N CYS A 88 -16.30 14.48 -0.32
CA CYS A 88 -17.54 13.83 -0.78
C CYS A 88 -18.47 14.86 -1.44
N ASP A 89 -18.67 16.01 -0.81
CA ASP A 89 -19.49 17.10 -1.35
C ASP A 89 -18.95 17.59 -2.71
N GLN A 90 -17.64 17.84 -2.80
CA GLN A 90 -16.99 18.27 -4.04
C GLN A 90 -17.11 17.23 -5.17
N MET A 91 -17.14 15.95 -4.83
CA MET A 91 -17.26 14.86 -5.80
C MET A 91 -18.71 14.47 -6.09
N GLY A 92 -19.70 15.03 -5.38
CA GLY A 92 -21.10 14.63 -5.48
C GLY A 92 -21.35 13.20 -4.97
N LEU A 93 -20.58 12.75 -3.99
CA LEU A 93 -20.71 11.44 -3.36
C LEU A 93 -21.58 11.55 -2.10
N SER A 94 -22.23 10.44 -1.73
CA SER A 94 -22.92 10.36 -0.44
C SER A 94 -21.93 10.56 0.71
N PRO A 95 -22.34 11.22 1.81
CA PRO A 95 -21.50 11.37 2.98
C PRO A 95 -21.05 10.02 3.55
N TYR A 96 -19.77 9.94 3.92
CA TYR A 96 -19.22 8.78 4.61
C TYR A 96 -19.62 8.76 6.09
N GLU A 97 -19.67 7.56 6.68
CA GLU A 97 -19.82 7.42 8.12
C GLU A 97 -18.57 7.99 8.82
N ARG A 98 -18.77 8.86 9.81
CA ARG A 98 -17.68 9.43 10.60
C ARG A 98 -17.08 8.39 11.55
N ALA A 99 -15.82 8.58 11.93
CA ALA A 99 -15.24 7.73 12.96
C ALA A 99 -16.02 7.88 14.28
N ARG A 100 -16.01 6.81 15.11
CA ARG A 100 -16.69 6.80 16.42
C ARG A 100 -15.87 6.06 17.46
N VAL A 101 -15.92 6.55 18.69
CA VAL A 101 -15.28 5.88 19.83
C VAL A 101 -16.03 4.58 20.11
N ALA A 102 -15.29 3.46 20.21
CA ALA A 102 -15.84 2.19 20.61
C ALA A 102 -16.20 2.21 22.10
N THR A 103 -17.21 1.43 22.50
CA THR A 103 -17.57 1.35 23.92
C THR A 103 -16.48 0.64 24.72
N LYS A 104 -16.37 1.01 26.00
CA LYS A 104 -15.43 0.36 26.93
C LYS A 104 -15.63 -1.14 27.06
N GLU A 105 -16.89 -1.56 27.02
CA GLU A 105 -17.27 -2.98 26.98
C GLU A 105 -16.72 -3.63 25.71
N TYR A 106 -16.98 -3.03 24.54
CA TYR A 106 -16.54 -3.59 23.26
C TYR A 106 -15.03 -3.85 23.22
N TYR A 107 -14.20 -2.85 23.52
CA TYR A 107 -12.75 -3.02 23.33
C TYR A 107 -12.14 -3.92 24.40
N ARG A 108 -12.68 -3.96 25.63
CA ARG A 108 -12.24 -4.91 26.67
C ARG A 108 -12.60 -6.36 26.35
N THR A 109 -13.66 -6.59 25.58
CA THR A 109 -14.05 -7.93 25.15
C THR A 109 -13.19 -8.44 23.99
N HIS A 110 -12.79 -7.58 23.06
CA HIS A 110 -12.15 -8.00 21.81
C HIS A 110 -10.62 -7.83 21.78
N TYR A 111 -10.07 -6.99 22.65
CA TYR A 111 -8.65 -6.63 22.64
C TYR A 111 -7.97 -6.90 23.98
N GLY A 112 -6.64 -7.02 23.94
CA GLY A 112 -5.82 -7.26 25.12
C GLY A 112 -5.75 -6.05 26.05
N ASP A 113 -5.31 -6.30 27.29
CA ASP A 113 -5.25 -5.28 28.35
C ASP A 113 -4.34 -4.08 28.03
N CYS A 114 -3.44 -4.22 27.06
CA CYS A 114 -2.55 -3.14 26.62
C CYS A 114 -3.20 -2.15 25.65
N VAL A 115 -4.52 -2.24 25.42
CA VAL A 115 -5.28 -1.31 24.58
C VAL A 115 -6.04 -0.31 25.46
N GLN A 116 -5.71 0.98 25.29
CA GLN A 116 -6.32 2.08 26.05
C GLN A 116 -7.75 2.36 25.58
N THR A 117 -7.94 2.41 24.27
CA THR A 117 -9.22 2.69 23.60
C THR A 117 -9.23 2.12 22.18
N ALA A 118 -10.40 2.12 21.55
CA ALA A 118 -10.58 1.77 20.16
C ALA A 118 -11.56 2.72 19.47
N TYR A 119 -11.44 2.85 18.15
CA TYR A 119 -12.26 3.68 17.29
C TYR A 119 -12.77 2.85 16.12
N HIS A 120 -14.06 2.91 15.83
CA HIS A 120 -14.59 2.38 14.57
C HIS A 120 -14.42 3.43 13.49
N THR A 121 -13.97 3.01 12.32
CA THR A 121 -13.77 3.86 11.14
C THR A 121 -14.49 3.25 9.94
N PRO A 122 -14.88 4.04 8.93
CA PRO A 122 -15.47 3.52 7.70
C PRO A 122 -14.43 2.94 6.72
N GLU A 123 -13.13 3.00 7.06
CA GLU A 123 -12.10 2.42 6.20
C GLU A 123 -12.31 0.91 6.06
N ILE A 124 -12.14 0.42 4.85
CA ILE A 124 -12.15 -1.00 4.51
C ILE A 124 -10.85 -1.36 3.81
N ALA A 125 -10.63 -2.64 3.59
CA ALA A 125 -9.61 -3.13 2.70
C ALA A 125 -10.24 -3.92 1.55
N VAL A 126 -9.58 -3.89 0.40
CA VAL A 126 -9.88 -4.76 -0.74
C VAL A 126 -8.78 -5.83 -0.82
N ASP A 127 -9.12 -7.05 -1.19
CA ASP A 127 -8.12 -8.10 -1.39
C ASP A 127 -7.16 -7.73 -2.54
N PRO A 128 -5.87 -7.46 -2.27
CA PRO A 128 -4.94 -7.03 -3.32
C PRO A 128 -4.61 -8.13 -4.33
N GLY A 129 -4.70 -9.40 -3.92
CA GLY A 129 -4.59 -10.55 -4.81
C GLY A 129 -5.71 -10.55 -5.83
N ARG A 130 -6.95 -10.38 -5.35
CA ARG A 130 -8.14 -10.30 -6.22
C ARG A 130 -8.08 -9.09 -7.16
N VAL A 131 -7.70 -7.93 -6.66
CA VAL A 131 -7.50 -6.71 -7.47
C VAL A 131 -6.44 -6.95 -8.55
N SER A 132 -5.29 -7.53 -8.17
CA SER A 132 -4.20 -7.82 -9.10
C SER A 132 -4.65 -8.76 -10.23
N ASP A 133 -5.42 -9.78 -9.90
CA ASP A 133 -5.91 -10.76 -10.88
C ASP A 133 -6.91 -10.12 -11.86
N ILE A 134 -7.80 -9.26 -11.37
CA ILE A 134 -8.75 -8.52 -12.21
C ILE A 134 -8.01 -7.56 -13.14
N VAL A 135 -7.06 -6.78 -12.62
CA VAL A 135 -6.28 -5.82 -13.42
C VAL A 135 -5.43 -6.56 -14.46
N ALA A 136 -4.77 -7.65 -14.08
CA ALA A 136 -3.98 -8.46 -15.00
C ALA A 136 -4.85 -9.03 -16.12
N ALA A 137 -6.02 -9.60 -15.79
CA ALA A 137 -6.97 -10.11 -16.77
C ALA A 137 -7.43 -9.03 -17.75
N ALA A 138 -7.73 -7.81 -17.26
CA ALA A 138 -8.10 -6.68 -18.10
C ALA A 138 -6.96 -6.28 -19.06
N VAL A 139 -5.71 -6.24 -18.57
CA VAL A 139 -4.52 -5.95 -19.39
C VAL A 139 -4.34 -7.00 -20.49
N TYR A 140 -4.41 -8.29 -20.14
CA TYR A 140 -4.21 -9.38 -21.11
C TYR A 140 -5.31 -9.46 -22.17
N ALA A 141 -6.54 -9.07 -21.81
CA ALA A 141 -7.68 -9.12 -22.73
C ALA A 141 -7.80 -7.86 -23.61
N HIS A 142 -7.08 -6.78 -23.30
CA HIS A 142 -7.28 -5.51 -23.99
C HIS A 142 -6.63 -5.51 -25.39
N PRO A 143 -7.38 -5.27 -26.47
CA PRO A 143 -6.89 -5.43 -27.85
C PRO A 143 -5.79 -4.43 -28.25
N LEU A 144 -5.64 -3.35 -27.49
CA LEU A 144 -4.64 -2.30 -27.73
C LEU A 144 -3.43 -2.37 -26.77
N ILE A 145 -3.36 -3.37 -25.90
CA ILE A 145 -2.24 -3.52 -24.95
C ILE A 145 -1.45 -4.78 -25.30
N THR A 146 -0.15 -4.60 -25.54
CA THR A 146 0.80 -5.71 -25.67
C THR A 146 1.57 -5.84 -24.37
N PHE A 147 1.44 -6.99 -23.70
CA PHE A 147 2.22 -7.29 -22.50
C PHE A 147 3.49 -8.07 -22.82
N LEU A 148 4.64 -7.56 -22.36
CA LEU A 148 5.95 -8.21 -22.49
C LEU A 148 6.47 -8.61 -21.10
N GLY A 149 6.05 -9.79 -20.63
CA GLY A 149 6.47 -10.34 -19.33
C GLY A 149 7.88 -10.95 -19.35
N ALA A 150 8.42 -11.24 -18.16
CA ALA A 150 9.75 -11.82 -17.96
C ALA A 150 10.88 -11.02 -18.62
N ARG A 151 10.75 -9.68 -18.64
CA ARG A 151 11.73 -8.75 -19.18
C ARG A 151 12.17 -7.78 -18.08
N THR A 152 13.47 -7.52 -18.01
CA THR A 152 14.06 -6.47 -17.17
C THR A 152 14.48 -5.29 -18.04
N VAL A 153 14.11 -4.07 -17.62
CA VAL A 153 14.59 -2.84 -18.25
C VAL A 153 16.03 -2.60 -17.83
N MET A 154 16.96 -2.73 -18.78
CA MET A 154 18.38 -2.58 -18.51
C MET A 154 18.82 -1.13 -18.65
N ASP A 155 18.35 -0.47 -19.71
CA ASP A 155 18.81 0.85 -20.15
C ASP A 155 17.69 1.57 -20.91
N VAL A 156 17.64 2.90 -20.77
CA VAL A 156 16.73 3.76 -21.51
C VAL A 156 17.47 5.02 -21.95
N ARG A 157 17.32 5.40 -23.22
CA ARG A 157 17.91 6.63 -23.76
C ARG A 157 16.92 7.42 -24.60
N ARG A 158 17.04 8.74 -24.59
CA ARG A 158 16.32 9.63 -25.51
C ARG A 158 16.82 9.43 -26.94
N VAL A 159 15.92 9.41 -27.90
CA VAL A 159 16.20 9.33 -29.33
C VAL A 159 15.41 10.41 -30.06
N GLY A 160 16.11 11.35 -30.68
CA GLY A 160 15.49 12.53 -31.28
C GLY A 160 14.91 13.49 -30.23
N ALA A 161 13.89 14.27 -30.61
CA ALA A 161 13.31 15.31 -29.74
C ALA A 161 12.37 14.74 -28.66
N SER A 162 11.64 13.66 -28.95
CA SER A 162 10.55 13.17 -28.08
C SER A 162 10.48 11.65 -27.92
N GLY A 163 11.37 10.89 -28.57
CA GLY A 163 11.36 9.42 -28.53
C GLY A 163 12.31 8.83 -27.49
N TYR A 164 12.09 7.55 -27.18
CA TYR A 164 12.92 6.74 -26.30
C TYR A 164 13.26 5.42 -26.94
N ARG A 165 14.46 4.93 -26.67
CA ARG A 165 14.87 3.56 -26.93
C ARG A 165 15.14 2.85 -25.61
N ILE A 166 14.47 1.71 -25.44
CA ILE A 166 14.49 0.90 -24.22
C ILE A 166 15.17 -0.42 -24.54
N ARG A 167 16.17 -0.82 -23.74
CA ARG A 167 16.80 -2.14 -23.83
C ARG A 167 16.20 -3.06 -22.77
N LEU A 168 15.75 -4.23 -23.22
CA LEU A 168 15.07 -5.23 -22.41
C LEU A 168 15.87 -6.52 -22.40
N SER A 169 15.97 -7.21 -21.27
CA SER A 169 16.62 -8.52 -21.13
C SER A 169 15.64 -9.58 -20.62
N ASP A 170 15.64 -10.78 -21.19
CA ASP A 170 14.97 -11.98 -20.63
C ASP A 170 15.96 -12.96 -19.97
N GLN A 171 17.14 -12.47 -19.56
CA GLN A 171 18.30 -13.25 -19.09
C GLN A 171 19.08 -13.99 -20.19
N THR A 172 18.49 -14.23 -21.37
CA THR A 172 19.17 -14.94 -22.48
C THR A 172 19.53 -14.01 -23.62
N GLU A 173 18.66 -13.06 -23.95
CA GLU A 173 18.81 -12.13 -25.06
C GLU A 173 18.47 -10.70 -24.64
N ILE A 174 19.08 -9.75 -25.35
CA ILE A 174 18.76 -8.33 -25.21
C ILE A 174 18.00 -7.87 -26.46
N THR A 175 16.80 -7.35 -26.25
CA THR A 175 15.95 -6.77 -27.29
C THR A 175 15.83 -5.26 -27.12
N GLN A 176 15.32 -4.58 -28.15
CA GLN A 176 15.09 -3.14 -28.16
C GLN A 176 13.63 -2.82 -28.48
N LEU A 177 13.11 -1.80 -27.82
CA LEU A 177 11.80 -1.20 -28.08
C LEU A 177 11.97 0.31 -28.24
N ASP A 178 11.36 0.87 -29.27
CA ASP A 178 11.25 2.32 -29.44
C ASP A 178 9.85 2.77 -29.01
N ALA A 179 9.75 3.89 -28.28
CA ALA A 179 8.50 4.43 -27.76
C ALA A 179 8.47 5.97 -27.85
N ALA A 180 7.33 6.54 -28.21
CA ALA A 180 7.13 8.01 -28.23
C ALA A 180 6.91 8.61 -26.83
N ALA A 181 6.49 7.80 -25.87
CA ALA A 181 6.32 8.18 -24.48
C ALA A 181 6.56 6.99 -23.56
N VAL A 182 6.97 7.26 -22.33
CA VAL A 182 7.28 6.24 -21.32
C VAL A 182 6.68 6.63 -19.98
N ILE A 183 6.04 5.67 -19.30
CA ILE A 183 5.68 5.78 -17.89
C ILE A 183 6.61 4.85 -17.12
N ASN A 184 7.54 5.44 -16.35
CA ASN A 184 8.42 4.72 -15.44
C ASN A 184 7.67 4.40 -14.13
N ALA A 185 7.10 3.19 -14.08
CA ALA A 185 6.44 2.63 -12.91
C ALA A 185 7.24 1.44 -12.33
N LEU A 186 8.57 1.54 -12.27
CA LEU A 186 9.46 0.45 -11.85
C LEU A 186 9.72 0.39 -10.33
N TRP A 187 8.95 1.13 -9.52
CA TRP A 187 9.03 1.15 -8.05
C TRP A 187 10.47 1.27 -7.51
N GLU A 188 11.06 0.16 -7.04
CA GLU A 188 12.41 0.12 -6.45
C GLU A 188 13.52 0.53 -7.42
N ASP A 189 13.28 0.41 -8.72
CA ASP A 189 14.26 0.72 -9.77
C ASP A 189 13.94 2.02 -10.52
N ARG A 190 12.89 2.74 -10.08
CA ARG A 190 12.43 4.00 -10.69
C ARG A 190 13.58 5.01 -10.82
N LEU A 191 14.27 5.28 -9.71
CA LEU A 191 15.31 6.32 -9.64
C LEU A 191 16.46 6.04 -10.61
N ARG A 192 16.94 4.79 -10.66
CA ARG A 192 18.01 4.39 -11.56
C ARG A 192 17.64 4.62 -13.03
N ILE A 193 16.39 4.29 -13.40
CA ILE A 193 15.91 4.45 -14.78
C ILE A 193 15.61 5.92 -15.11
N ASP A 194 15.14 6.72 -14.15
CA ASP A 194 14.98 8.17 -14.29
C ASP A 194 16.34 8.87 -14.54
N GLU A 195 17.39 8.47 -13.82
CA GLU A 195 18.74 9.02 -13.99
C GLU A 195 19.27 8.81 -15.42
N MET A 196 18.95 7.68 -16.06
CA MET A 196 19.37 7.36 -17.43
C MET A 196 18.81 8.33 -18.48
N VAL A 197 17.69 8.99 -18.19
CA VAL A 197 17.09 10.03 -19.04
C VAL A 197 17.37 11.45 -18.55
N GLY A 198 18.28 11.61 -17.58
CA GLY A 198 18.74 12.88 -17.04
C GLY A 198 17.88 13.44 -15.90
N LEU A 199 17.03 12.62 -15.28
CA LEU A 199 16.19 13.02 -14.16
C LEU A 199 16.82 12.56 -12.84
N GLY A 200 17.34 13.51 -12.05
CA GLY A 200 17.81 13.25 -10.70
C GLY A 200 16.71 13.45 -9.66
N SER A 201 16.82 12.78 -8.51
CA SER A 201 15.98 13.08 -7.35
C SER A 201 16.66 14.13 -6.45
N PRO A 202 15.95 15.22 -6.06
CA PRO A 202 16.46 16.15 -5.06
C PRO A 202 16.38 15.60 -3.63
N PHE A 203 15.69 14.46 -3.44
CA PHE A 203 15.47 13.83 -2.14
C PHE A 203 16.30 12.58 -1.96
N VAL A 204 16.65 12.30 -0.70
CA VAL A 204 17.16 10.99 -0.28
C VAL A 204 15.99 10.03 -0.11
N TRP A 205 16.08 8.89 -0.79
CA TRP A 205 15.08 7.83 -0.73
C TRP A 205 15.58 6.68 0.14
N SER A 206 14.69 6.16 0.97
CA SER A 206 14.86 4.85 1.59
C SER A 206 14.00 3.82 0.87
N GLN A 207 14.57 2.63 0.71
CA GLN A 207 13.86 1.43 0.35
C GLN A 207 13.71 0.56 1.59
N ARG A 208 12.54 -0.05 1.72
CA ARG A 208 12.27 -1.07 2.71
C ARG A 208 11.66 -2.28 2.04
N TRP A 209 12.03 -3.47 2.50
CA TRP A 209 11.30 -4.68 2.12
C TRP A 209 10.47 -5.14 3.31
N LYS A 210 9.14 -5.19 3.13
CA LYS A 210 8.21 -5.63 4.17
C LYS A 210 7.58 -6.95 3.78
N ALA A 211 7.74 -7.94 4.65
CA ALA A 211 7.03 -9.19 4.62
C ALA A 211 5.56 -8.98 4.98
N THR A 212 4.72 -9.91 4.54
CA THR A 212 3.31 -9.99 4.91
C THR A 212 2.95 -11.45 5.11
N VAL A 213 1.97 -11.72 5.97
CA VAL A 213 1.49 -13.07 6.24
C VAL A 213 0.04 -13.13 5.78
N THR A 214 -0.27 -14.05 4.88
CA THR A 214 -1.64 -14.36 4.48
C THR A 214 -1.99 -15.77 4.93
N ILE A 215 -3.18 -15.97 5.49
CA ILE A 215 -3.66 -17.28 5.97
C ILE A 215 -5.05 -17.52 5.38
N GLU A 216 -5.23 -18.68 4.72
CA GLU A 216 -6.56 -19.15 4.33
C GLU A 216 -7.20 -19.93 5.47
N VAL A 217 -8.42 -19.55 5.83
CA VAL A 217 -9.18 -20.12 6.95
C VAL A 217 -10.58 -20.55 6.48
N PRO A 218 -11.19 -21.59 7.09
CA PRO A 218 -12.57 -21.94 6.81
C PRO A 218 -13.49 -20.72 7.06
N PRO A 219 -14.53 -20.51 6.22
CA PRO A 219 -15.52 -19.48 6.48
C PRO A 219 -16.08 -19.59 7.90
N GLU A 220 -16.28 -18.44 8.55
CA GLU A 220 -16.86 -18.34 9.90
C GLU A 220 -15.98 -18.89 11.04
N SER A 221 -14.79 -19.46 10.75
CA SER A 221 -13.87 -19.91 11.80
C SER A 221 -13.21 -18.76 12.56
N ILE A 222 -13.35 -17.53 12.06
CA ILE A 222 -12.82 -16.32 12.66
C ILE A 222 -13.85 -15.19 12.51
N THR A 223 -14.12 -14.52 13.62
CA THR A 223 -15.08 -13.39 13.70
C THR A 223 -14.42 -12.13 14.25
N LEU A 224 -13.08 -12.07 14.18
CA LEU A 224 -12.33 -10.92 14.67
C LEU A 224 -12.49 -9.73 13.71
N PRO A 225 -12.66 -8.50 14.23
CA PRO A 225 -12.73 -7.31 13.41
C PRO A 225 -11.38 -7.01 12.76
N SER A 226 -11.38 -6.55 11.52
CA SER A 226 -10.19 -5.95 10.89
C SER A 226 -9.69 -4.83 11.79
N THR A 227 -8.41 -4.88 12.15
CA THR A 227 -7.85 -4.05 13.21
C THR A 227 -6.50 -3.47 12.81
N THR A 228 -6.28 -2.20 13.15
CA THR A 228 -5.01 -1.49 12.98
C THR A 228 -4.60 -0.82 14.28
N ALA A 229 -3.35 -1.01 14.69
CA ALA A 229 -2.81 -0.32 15.85
C ALA A 229 -2.11 0.99 15.48
N LEU A 230 -2.40 2.03 16.25
CA LEU A 230 -2.07 3.42 15.92
C LEU A 230 -0.72 3.89 16.47
N VAL A 231 0.02 4.57 15.60
CA VAL A 231 1.22 5.37 15.89
C VAL A 231 2.30 4.64 16.69
N GLY A 232 2.94 3.67 16.04
CA GLY A 232 4.08 2.92 16.55
C GLY A 232 4.45 1.74 15.65
N PRO A 233 5.46 0.93 16.01
CA PRO A 233 5.91 -0.21 15.24
C PRO A 233 5.00 -1.43 15.45
N TYR A 234 3.71 -1.28 15.14
CA TYR A 234 2.69 -2.31 15.30
C TYR A 234 2.37 -2.99 13.97
N GLY A 235 1.13 -3.43 13.77
CA GLY A 235 0.70 -4.00 12.51
C GLY A 235 -0.80 -4.04 12.35
N ASP A 236 -1.22 -4.89 11.43
CA ASP A 236 -2.60 -4.96 10.95
C ASP A 236 -3.07 -6.40 10.98
N PHE A 237 -4.34 -6.56 11.32
CA PHE A 237 -5.15 -7.76 11.09
C PHE A 237 -6.27 -7.39 10.11
N VAL A 238 -6.43 -8.16 9.04
CA VAL A 238 -7.50 -7.91 8.06
C VAL A 238 -8.16 -9.23 7.71
N LEU A 239 -9.49 -9.27 7.74
CA LEU A 239 -10.28 -10.43 7.31
C LEU A 239 -11.01 -10.08 6.01
N TYR A 240 -10.64 -10.71 4.90
CA TYR A 240 -11.31 -10.55 3.61
C TYR A 240 -12.32 -11.67 3.39
N GLY A 241 -13.56 -11.31 3.04
CA GLY A 241 -14.59 -12.27 2.62
C GLY A 241 -14.80 -13.44 3.59
N LYS A 242 -14.49 -13.27 4.88
CA LYS A 242 -14.56 -14.27 5.96
C LYS A 242 -13.71 -15.54 5.80
N ALA A 243 -12.82 -15.60 4.81
CA ALA A 243 -12.05 -16.82 4.51
C ALA A 243 -10.55 -16.58 4.36
N ARG A 244 -10.11 -15.33 4.25
CA ARG A 244 -8.71 -14.99 4.05
C ARG A 244 -8.26 -13.92 5.02
N VAL A 245 -7.20 -14.20 5.75
CA VAL A 245 -6.63 -13.27 6.75
C VAL A 245 -5.32 -12.70 6.24
N TYR A 246 -5.13 -11.40 6.38
CA TYR A 246 -3.83 -10.75 6.30
C TYR A 246 -3.36 -10.33 7.69
N ILE A 247 -2.09 -10.55 7.96
CA ILE A 247 -1.39 -10.16 9.17
C ILE A 247 -0.08 -9.49 8.81
N SER A 248 0.24 -8.42 9.53
CA SER A 248 1.59 -7.89 9.60
C SER A 248 1.94 -7.52 11.04
N TRP A 249 3.24 -7.55 11.37
CA TRP A 249 3.79 -6.94 12.57
C TRP A 249 5.11 -6.29 12.22
N TYR A 250 5.18 -4.96 12.31
CA TYR A 250 6.23 -4.16 11.67
C TYR A 250 7.66 -4.66 11.98
N PRO A 251 8.07 -4.85 13.26
CA PRO A 251 9.40 -5.38 13.60
C PRO A 251 9.71 -6.77 13.05
N ALA A 252 8.71 -7.63 12.89
CA ALA A 252 8.91 -8.98 12.36
C ALA A 252 8.93 -8.99 10.82
N CYS A 253 8.18 -8.08 10.22
CA CYS A 253 7.98 -8.01 8.78
C CYS A 253 9.01 -7.12 8.06
N ARG A 254 9.65 -6.14 8.72
CA ARG A 254 10.65 -5.27 8.08
C ARG A 254 12.00 -5.99 7.96
N LEU A 255 12.22 -6.69 6.84
CA LEU A 255 13.43 -7.49 6.63
C LEU A 255 14.65 -6.66 6.22
N SER A 256 14.42 -5.54 5.53
CA SER A 256 15.49 -4.65 5.09
C SER A 256 15.03 -3.20 5.12
N MET A 257 15.98 -2.30 5.40
CA MET A 257 15.87 -0.86 5.23
C MET A 257 17.24 -0.33 4.79
N SER A 258 17.28 0.45 3.73
CA SER A 258 18.52 1.04 3.23
C SER A 258 18.23 2.26 2.36
N THR A 259 19.18 3.19 2.28
CA THR A 259 19.19 4.29 1.32
C THR A 259 20.14 4.03 0.15
N THR A 260 20.95 2.95 0.21
CA THR A 260 22.05 2.72 -0.73
C THR A 260 22.13 1.30 -1.28
N ALA A 261 21.46 0.32 -0.67
CA ALA A 261 21.54 -1.06 -1.13
C ALA A 261 20.95 -1.20 -2.54
N SER A 262 21.47 -2.12 -3.34
CA SER A 262 20.82 -2.48 -4.60
C SER A 262 19.60 -3.37 -4.34
N PRO A 263 18.63 -3.43 -5.26
CA PRO A 263 17.54 -4.39 -5.17
C PRO A 263 18.01 -5.85 -5.04
N ASP A 264 19.15 -6.21 -5.63
CA ASP A 264 19.74 -7.56 -5.50
C ASP A 264 20.25 -7.86 -4.09
N GLN A 265 20.89 -6.88 -3.44
CA GLN A 265 21.33 -7.04 -2.05
C GLN A 265 20.14 -7.24 -1.12
N VAL A 266 19.04 -6.51 -1.35
CA VAL A 266 17.80 -6.68 -0.59
C VAL A 266 17.17 -8.04 -0.88
N ARG A 267 17.14 -8.50 -2.14
CA ARG A 267 16.66 -9.85 -2.50
C ARG A 267 17.40 -10.95 -1.75
N ALA A 268 18.74 -10.87 -1.67
CA ALA A 268 19.53 -11.86 -0.93
C ALA A 268 19.15 -11.93 0.57
N ILE A 269 18.80 -10.81 1.20
CA ILE A 269 18.30 -10.78 2.59
C ILE A 269 16.93 -11.47 2.69
N VAL A 270 16.05 -11.20 1.73
CA VAL A 270 14.69 -11.77 1.68
C VAL A 270 14.75 -13.28 1.47
N ASP A 271 15.58 -13.76 0.54
CA ASP A 271 15.74 -15.19 0.23
C ASP A 271 16.30 -15.98 1.42
N ALA A 272 17.10 -15.33 2.27
CA ALA A 272 17.64 -15.93 3.50
C ALA A 272 16.65 -15.89 4.68
N ALA A 273 15.50 -15.23 4.56
CA ALA A 273 14.60 -14.99 5.66
C ALA A 273 13.78 -16.24 6.05
N ASN A 274 13.63 -16.48 7.35
CA ASN A 274 12.83 -17.60 7.85
C ASN A 274 11.34 -17.24 7.88
N HIS A 275 10.57 -17.72 6.91
CA HIS A 275 9.13 -17.49 6.80
C HIS A 275 8.35 -18.00 8.02
N ASP A 276 8.77 -19.11 8.65
CA ASP A 276 8.10 -19.64 9.85
C ASP A 276 8.32 -18.72 11.06
N ASP A 277 9.53 -18.17 11.20
CA ASP A 277 9.84 -17.17 12.24
C ASP A 277 9.01 -15.88 12.05
N ILE A 278 8.97 -15.35 10.84
CA ILE A 278 8.17 -14.16 10.50
C ILE A 278 6.70 -14.38 10.87
N ARG A 279 6.13 -15.53 10.47
CA ARG A 279 4.74 -15.91 10.79
C ARG A 279 4.53 -15.95 12.31
N VAL A 280 5.33 -16.75 13.02
CA VAL A 280 5.15 -16.99 14.46
C VAL A 280 5.32 -15.70 15.26
N ARG A 281 6.34 -14.89 14.94
CA ARG A 281 6.56 -13.60 15.61
C ARG A 281 5.44 -12.61 15.32
N SER A 282 4.92 -12.57 14.09
CA SER A 282 3.82 -11.67 13.76
C SER A 282 2.55 -12.03 14.52
N LEU A 283 2.16 -13.31 14.50
CA LEU A 283 1.00 -13.82 15.22
C LEU A 283 1.12 -13.59 16.74
N ARG A 284 2.27 -13.93 17.33
CA ARG A 284 2.49 -13.81 18.78
C ARG A 284 2.46 -12.36 19.27
N ASN A 285 3.00 -11.42 18.49
CA ASN A 285 2.97 -10.02 18.90
C ASN A 285 1.59 -9.41 18.69
N LEU A 286 0.94 -9.72 17.55
CA LEU A 286 -0.40 -9.23 17.28
C LEU A 286 -1.43 -9.81 18.27
N SER A 287 -1.23 -11.04 18.77
CA SER A 287 -2.10 -11.64 19.78
C SER A 287 -2.06 -10.93 21.14
N ARG A 288 -1.07 -10.06 21.38
CA ARG A 288 -1.07 -9.18 22.57
C ARG A 288 -2.16 -8.12 22.46
N LEU A 289 -2.40 -7.63 21.24
CA LEU A 289 -3.43 -6.65 20.94
C LEU A 289 -4.79 -7.31 20.71
N ILE A 290 -4.80 -8.42 19.97
CA ILE A 290 -6.01 -9.12 19.53
C ILE A 290 -5.89 -10.59 19.94
N PRO A 291 -6.26 -10.98 21.17
CA PRO A 291 -5.99 -12.31 21.72
C PRO A 291 -6.40 -13.48 20.82
N GLY A 292 -7.55 -13.38 20.14
CA GLY A 292 -8.04 -14.40 19.21
C GLY A 292 -7.17 -14.66 17.98
N VAL A 293 -6.21 -13.77 17.66
CA VAL A 293 -5.25 -14.01 16.56
C VAL A 293 -4.35 -15.23 16.86
N SER A 294 -4.19 -15.61 18.12
CA SER A 294 -3.37 -16.77 18.50
C SER A 294 -3.90 -18.09 17.92
N ASP A 295 -5.21 -18.22 17.69
CA ASP A 295 -5.83 -19.40 17.07
C ASP A 295 -5.33 -19.64 15.65
N LEU A 296 -4.83 -18.60 14.98
CA LEU A 296 -4.31 -18.70 13.62
C LEU A 296 -2.99 -19.47 13.51
N LEU A 297 -2.32 -19.75 14.65
CA LEU A 297 -1.16 -20.63 14.69
C LEU A 297 -1.47 -22.05 14.18
N ALA A 298 -2.73 -22.49 14.29
CA ALA A 298 -3.17 -23.81 13.82
C ALA A 298 -3.15 -23.94 12.28
N TYR A 299 -3.19 -22.84 11.53
CA TYR A 299 -3.30 -22.82 10.06
C TYR A 299 -1.94 -22.70 9.36
N LYS A 300 -0.87 -23.26 9.95
CA LYS A 300 0.50 -23.22 9.40
C LYS A 300 0.57 -23.66 7.93
N ASN A 301 -0.14 -24.72 7.56
CA ASN A 301 -0.10 -25.29 6.20
C ASN A 301 -0.89 -24.47 5.17
N ASN A 302 -1.70 -23.51 5.63
CA ASN A 302 -2.51 -22.62 4.79
C ASN A 302 -1.93 -21.20 4.78
N THR A 303 -0.68 -21.04 5.19
CA THR A 303 -0.03 -19.73 5.31
C THR A 303 0.91 -19.47 4.14
N THR A 304 0.82 -18.28 3.57
CA THR A 304 1.81 -17.72 2.63
C THR A 304 2.51 -16.51 3.26
N VAL A 305 3.84 -16.49 3.19
CA VAL A 305 4.63 -15.29 3.49
C VAL A 305 5.06 -14.66 2.17
N GLY A 306 4.61 -13.43 1.94
CA GLY A 306 4.96 -12.64 0.75
C GLY A 306 5.56 -11.30 1.16
N GLY A 307 5.63 -10.35 0.24
CA GLY A 307 6.08 -8.99 0.54
C GLY A 307 6.52 -8.22 -0.69
N GLY A 308 7.14 -7.07 -0.45
CA GLY A 308 7.71 -6.26 -1.51
C GLY A 308 8.42 -5.01 -1.03
N PHE A 309 9.00 -4.32 -2.00
CA PHE A 309 9.65 -3.03 -1.82
C PHE A 309 8.61 -1.93 -1.52
N ILE A 310 8.97 -1.07 -0.58
CA ILE A 310 8.27 0.16 -0.23
C ILE A 310 9.30 1.27 -0.27
N MET A 311 9.08 2.21 -1.20
CA MET A 311 9.92 3.39 -1.35
C MET A 311 9.34 4.56 -0.57
N ALA A 312 10.21 5.38 -0.02
CA ALA A 312 9.81 6.59 0.69
C ALA A 312 10.92 7.63 0.68
N VAL A 313 10.54 8.90 0.76
CA VAL A 313 11.46 9.98 1.06
C VAL A 313 11.85 9.90 2.54
N GLY A 314 13.14 10.10 2.83
CA GLY A 314 13.70 10.15 4.18
C GLY A 314 14.63 8.98 4.51
N GLU A 315 15.46 9.22 5.52
CA GLU A 315 16.57 8.33 5.92
C GLU A 315 16.26 7.49 7.16
N SER A 316 15.40 8.00 8.05
CA SER A 316 15.05 7.36 9.33
C SER A 316 13.70 6.65 9.30
N ASP A 317 13.50 5.69 10.21
CA ASP A 317 12.34 4.80 10.19
C ASP A 317 11.15 5.35 11.01
N ILE A 318 10.04 4.60 11.04
CA ILE A 318 8.74 5.03 11.61
C ILE A 318 8.78 5.29 13.13
N ASP A 319 9.81 4.80 13.83
CA ASP A 319 10.05 5.04 15.24
C ASP A 319 10.70 6.41 15.52
N ASP A 320 11.38 7.00 14.53
CA ASP A 320 11.86 8.37 14.59
C ASP A 320 10.69 9.35 14.37
N ARG A 321 10.40 10.16 15.38
CA ARG A 321 9.34 11.19 15.34
C ARG A 321 9.56 12.25 14.27
N LYS A 322 10.80 12.44 13.80
CA LYS A 322 11.15 13.40 12.74
C LYS A 322 11.23 12.75 11.36
N SER A 323 10.91 11.46 11.26
CA SER A 323 10.99 10.75 10.00
C SER A 323 10.01 11.33 8.97
N GLY A 324 10.50 11.56 7.75
CA GLY A 324 9.66 11.89 6.60
C GLY A 324 8.64 10.80 6.25
N LEU A 325 8.74 9.61 6.84
CA LEU A 325 7.76 8.53 6.65
C LEU A 325 6.37 8.87 7.21
N HIS A 326 6.28 9.80 8.14
CA HIS A 326 5.03 10.29 8.72
C HIS A 326 4.25 11.18 7.74
N GLU A 327 4.92 11.78 6.76
CA GLU A 327 4.33 12.62 5.73
C GLU A 327 4.32 11.88 4.38
N ARG A 328 3.14 11.67 3.79
CA ARG A 328 2.99 10.93 2.52
C ARG A 328 2.26 11.73 1.45
N HIS A 329 2.37 13.05 1.48
CA HIS A 329 1.76 13.91 0.48
C HIS A 329 2.65 14.10 -0.78
N GLN A 330 3.97 13.99 -0.67
CA GLN A 330 4.91 14.10 -1.80
C GLN A 330 5.06 12.78 -2.59
N ILE A 331 3.93 12.28 -3.09
CA ILE A 331 3.83 11.03 -3.85
C ILE A 331 3.05 11.24 -5.15
N GLY A 332 3.18 10.31 -6.10
CA GLY A 332 2.37 10.28 -7.31
C GLY A 332 3.14 10.60 -8.58
N VAL A 333 2.55 11.41 -9.45
CA VAL A 333 2.92 11.49 -10.86
C VAL A 333 3.74 12.73 -11.15
N GLU A 334 4.94 12.55 -11.70
CA GLU A 334 5.82 13.62 -12.17
C GLU A 334 5.91 13.56 -13.70
N HIS A 335 5.50 14.64 -14.37
CA HIS A 335 5.54 14.75 -15.83
C HIS A 335 6.79 15.51 -16.30
N HIS A 336 7.52 14.89 -17.21
CA HIS A 336 8.72 15.43 -17.86
C HIS A 336 8.57 15.27 -19.38
N ASP A 337 7.70 16.08 -19.97
CA ASP A 337 7.32 16.01 -21.38
C ASP A 337 6.66 14.65 -21.70
N THR A 338 7.23 13.84 -22.60
CA THR A 338 6.76 12.48 -22.91
C THR A 338 7.31 11.39 -21.95
N TRP A 339 8.04 11.77 -20.90
CA TRP A 339 8.41 10.88 -19.79
C TRP A 339 7.54 11.15 -18.57
N VAL A 340 7.04 10.09 -17.94
CA VAL A 340 6.35 10.17 -16.65
C VAL A 340 7.09 9.33 -15.64
N SER A 341 7.52 9.93 -14.53
CA SER A 341 8.03 9.19 -13.38
C SER A 341 6.93 9.02 -12.34
N LEU A 342 6.69 7.78 -11.91
CA LEU A 342 5.66 7.46 -10.93
C LEU A 342 6.27 7.15 -9.56
N SER A 343 6.24 8.14 -8.68
CA SER A 343 6.56 7.98 -7.26
C SER A 343 5.51 7.09 -6.57
N THR A 344 5.98 6.10 -5.82
CA THR A 344 5.13 5.07 -5.24
C THR A 344 4.27 5.66 -4.13
N GLY A 345 2.94 5.64 -4.33
CA GLY A 345 1.98 6.03 -3.31
C GLY A 345 1.54 4.89 -2.40
N LYS A 346 0.47 5.13 -1.65
CA LYS A 346 -0.29 4.05 -1.01
C LYS A 346 -1.14 3.33 -2.04
N PHE A 347 -1.49 2.08 -1.74
CA PHE A 347 -2.29 1.24 -2.64
C PHE A 347 -3.58 1.94 -3.09
N CYS A 348 -4.28 2.62 -2.18
CA CYS A 348 -5.51 3.35 -2.46
C CYS A 348 -5.39 4.52 -3.45
N THR A 349 -4.19 5.03 -3.73
CA THR A 349 -4.00 6.12 -4.71
C THR A 349 -3.64 5.61 -6.09
N ALA A 350 -3.33 4.31 -6.25
CA ALA A 350 -2.80 3.76 -7.49
C ALA A 350 -3.73 3.96 -8.72
N PRO A 351 -5.05 3.68 -8.65
CA PRO A 351 -5.92 3.91 -9.81
C PRO A 351 -6.02 5.39 -10.21
N MET A 352 -6.09 6.28 -9.21
CA MET A 352 -6.11 7.73 -9.43
C MET A 352 -4.84 8.20 -10.13
N PHE A 353 -3.67 7.76 -9.66
CA PHE A 353 -2.39 8.12 -10.27
C PHE A 353 -2.23 7.55 -11.68
N ALA A 354 -2.70 6.33 -11.95
CA ALA A 354 -2.71 5.78 -13.30
C ALA A 354 -3.51 6.67 -14.27
N VAL A 355 -4.67 7.17 -13.85
CA VAL A 355 -5.49 8.10 -14.65
C VAL A 355 -4.79 9.45 -14.84
N ARG A 356 -4.17 9.99 -13.80
CA ARG A 356 -3.42 11.26 -13.89
C ARG A 356 -2.25 11.14 -14.86
N ALA A 357 -1.45 10.08 -14.76
CA ALA A 357 -0.34 9.79 -15.66
C ALA A 357 -0.79 9.68 -17.13
N ALA A 358 -1.85 8.92 -17.39
CA ALA A 358 -2.37 8.76 -18.76
C ALA A 358 -2.92 10.09 -19.33
N ARG A 359 -3.61 10.90 -18.52
CA ARG A 359 -4.16 12.20 -18.95
C ARG A 359 -3.07 13.19 -19.30
N GLY A 360 -2.02 13.28 -18.47
CA GLY A 360 -0.92 14.22 -18.75
C GLY A 360 -0.18 13.88 -20.04
N LEU A 361 0.03 12.59 -20.35
CA LEU A 361 0.60 12.19 -21.63
C LEU A 361 -0.32 12.46 -22.82
N LYS A 362 -1.63 12.24 -22.68
CA LYS A 362 -2.59 12.53 -23.75
C LYS A 362 -2.54 14.01 -24.17
N GLY A 363 -2.31 14.93 -23.23
CA GLY A 363 -2.21 16.37 -23.54
C GLY A 363 -0.95 16.77 -24.31
N VAL A 364 0.06 15.91 -24.38
CA VAL A 364 1.36 16.19 -25.03
C VAL A 364 1.54 15.39 -26.33
N LEU A 365 0.87 14.25 -26.47
CA LEU A 365 0.94 13.37 -27.65
C LEU A 365 -0.07 13.73 -28.76
N THR A 366 -0.96 14.70 -28.51
CA THR A 366 -1.86 15.32 -29.50
C THR A 366 -1.24 16.57 -30.07
#